data_AF-A0A3D1AFR3-F1
#
_entry.id   AF-A0A3D1AFR3-F1
#
_cell.length_a   1.000
_cell.length_b   1.000
_cell.length_c   1.000
_cell.angle_alpha   90.00
_cell.angle_beta   90.00
_cell.angle_gamma   90.00
#
_symmetry.space_group_name_H-M   'P 1'
#
loop_
_entity.id
_entity.type
_entity.pdbx_description
1 polymer ?
#
loop_
_entity_poly.entity_id
_entity_poly.type
_entity_poly.pdbx_seq_one_letter_code
_entity_poly.pdbx_strand_id
1 'polypeptide(L)'
;MKKSLLVCIALLGTINSVFGQTEPVPSYFIVTDPDGYVNVRDEPSNTGWIREAVRSLSVVELDPADEVADDWIYCRYRGRAYGDFGYIHRSRLTPVDPVTAALIAKYAESESYYEVYAFSAEMPGLFLFRTFDDSDMTVRDLTCDEILFSGDQMTNFPHPVWGDTISFYCLYFANVTDPQSCLRPLFAHYKPYRKPDGSYDFYTELLPAPRTVFREEARRIVNRLREQSSYPSYWDIIDLFTAYCSGEVEAYDILLGKPCDAALCTEIGTMLSAMDAWRRSKLKPLP
;
A
#
# COMPACT_ATOMS: atom_id res chain seq x y z
N MET A 1 -7.17 75.89 -29.14
CA MET A 1 -6.64 74.72 -29.89
C MET A 1 -6.50 73.55 -28.93
N LYS A 2 -7.49 72.66 -28.93
CA LYS A 2 -7.48 71.35 -28.26
C LYS A 2 -7.59 70.31 -29.36
N LYS A 3 -6.58 69.47 -29.54
CA LYS A 3 -6.61 68.19 -30.25
C LYS A 3 -5.24 67.54 -30.03
N SER A 4 -5.24 66.21 -29.86
CA SER A 4 -4.06 65.34 -29.66
C SER A 4 -3.64 65.07 -28.21
N LEU A 5 -4.55 64.51 -27.40
CA LEU A 5 -4.15 63.62 -26.29
C LEU A 5 -5.30 62.69 -25.88
N LEU A 6 -5.85 61.92 -26.82
CA LEU A 6 -6.88 60.92 -26.50
C LEU A 6 -6.95 59.79 -27.54
N VAL A 7 -5.84 59.08 -27.79
CA VAL A 7 -5.87 57.81 -28.56
C VAL A 7 -5.01 56.71 -27.94
N CYS A 8 -4.03 57.00 -27.08
CA CYS A 8 -3.14 55.93 -26.57
C CYS A 8 -3.60 55.22 -25.29
N ILE A 9 -4.73 55.58 -24.66
CA ILE A 9 -5.18 54.93 -23.40
C ILE A 9 -6.30 53.89 -23.63
N ALA A 10 -6.97 53.91 -24.79
CA ALA A 10 -8.02 52.92 -25.10
C ALA A 10 -7.50 51.62 -25.75
N LEU A 11 -6.19 51.50 -26.01
CA LEU A 11 -5.56 50.29 -26.60
C LEU A 11 -4.70 49.49 -25.62
N LEU A 12 -4.57 49.97 -24.37
CA LEU A 12 -3.90 49.24 -23.28
C LEU A 12 -4.90 48.54 -22.33
N GLY A 13 -6.20 48.69 -22.57
CA GLY A 13 -7.27 48.15 -21.73
C GLY A 13 -7.89 46.82 -22.18
N THR A 14 -7.45 46.23 -23.30
CA THR A 14 -8.05 44.99 -23.84
C THR A 14 -7.03 44.04 -24.46
N ILE A 15 -5.93 43.72 -23.75
CA ILE A 15 -5.05 42.57 -24.08
C ILE A 15 -4.94 41.60 -22.87
N ASN A 16 -5.88 41.63 -21.93
CA ASN A 16 -5.93 40.69 -20.80
C ASN A 16 -7.10 39.70 -20.88
N SER A 17 -7.69 39.46 -22.06
CA SER A 17 -8.79 38.50 -22.22
C SER A 17 -8.59 37.43 -23.30
N VAL A 18 -7.35 37.16 -23.72
CA VAL A 18 -7.05 36.11 -24.73
C VAL A 18 -5.99 35.10 -24.28
N PHE A 19 -5.58 35.11 -23.01
CA PHE A 19 -4.96 33.92 -22.42
C PHE A 19 -6.08 33.19 -21.69
N GLY A 20 -6.62 32.16 -22.36
CA GLY A 20 -7.47 31.19 -21.69
C GLY A 20 -6.77 30.76 -20.40
N GLN A 21 -7.54 30.67 -19.32
CA GLN A 21 -7.08 29.95 -18.15
C GLN A 21 -6.80 28.52 -18.63
N THR A 22 -5.54 28.23 -18.99
CA THR A 22 -5.07 26.87 -19.10
C THR A 22 -5.16 26.32 -17.70
N GLU A 23 -6.19 25.53 -17.45
CA GLU A 23 -6.28 24.69 -16.26
C GLU A 23 -4.88 24.09 -16.00
N PRO A 24 -4.37 24.15 -14.76
CA PRO A 24 -3.07 23.60 -14.46
C PRO A 24 -3.04 22.13 -14.89
N VAL A 25 -2.06 21.76 -15.72
CA VAL A 25 -1.91 20.38 -16.15
C VAL A 25 -1.65 19.52 -14.90
N PRO A 26 -2.42 18.43 -14.69
CA PRO A 26 -2.22 17.56 -13.54
C PRO A 26 -0.80 17.01 -13.52
N SER A 27 -0.14 17.06 -12.36
CA SER A 27 1.22 16.53 -12.20
C SER A 27 1.26 15.01 -12.02
N TYR A 28 0.12 14.39 -11.66
CA TYR A 28 -0.01 12.96 -11.46
C TYR A 28 -1.27 12.42 -12.12
N PHE A 29 -1.20 11.17 -12.56
CA PHE A 29 -2.32 10.43 -13.16
C PHE A 29 -2.39 9.02 -12.58
N ILE A 30 -3.59 8.46 -12.51
CA ILE A 30 -3.82 7.05 -12.21
C ILE A 30 -4.04 6.31 -13.52
N VAL A 31 -3.35 5.19 -13.71
CA VAL A 31 -3.60 4.29 -14.83
C VAL A 31 -4.97 3.62 -14.65
N THR A 32 -5.84 3.80 -15.63
CA THR A 32 -7.19 3.23 -15.66
C THR A 32 -7.39 2.51 -16.97
N ASP A 33 -7.08 1.20 -16.99
CA ASP A 33 -7.22 0.36 -18.17
C ASP A 33 -8.15 -0.83 -17.90
N PRO A 34 -9.22 -1.05 -18.71
CA PRO A 34 -10.11 -2.20 -18.54
C PRO A 34 -9.41 -3.57 -18.65
N ASP A 35 -8.28 -3.64 -19.36
CA ASP A 35 -7.50 -4.88 -19.50
C ASP A 35 -6.54 -5.12 -18.32
N GLY A 36 -6.55 -4.23 -17.32
CA GLY A 36 -5.78 -4.36 -16.08
C GLY A 36 -4.35 -3.83 -16.18
N TYR A 37 -3.89 -3.39 -17.36
CA TYR A 37 -2.59 -2.76 -17.57
C TYR A 37 -2.60 -1.89 -18.84
N VAL A 38 -1.65 -0.97 -18.93
CA VAL A 38 -1.38 -0.16 -20.13
C VAL A 38 0.05 -0.36 -20.60
N ASN A 39 0.26 -0.34 -21.92
CA ASN A 39 1.60 -0.37 -22.50
C ASN A 39 2.21 1.04 -22.47
N VAL A 40 3.39 1.15 -21.86
CA VAL A 40 4.26 2.31 -21.97
C VAL A 40 5.11 2.20 -23.22
N ARG A 41 5.19 3.29 -23.98
CA ARG A 41 5.87 3.31 -25.28
C ARG A 41 7.03 4.29 -25.32
N ASP A 42 7.96 4.05 -26.21
CA ASP A 42 9.08 4.95 -26.48
C ASP A 42 8.68 6.19 -27.29
N GLU A 43 7.65 6.04 -28.13
CA GLU A 43 7.09 7.09 -28.98
C GLU A 43 5.57 7.21 -28.77
N PRO A 44 4.98 8.41 -29.00
CA PRO A 44 3.54 8.65 -28.86
C PRO A 44 2.72 8.03 -30.02
N SER A 45 2.73 6.71 -30.13
CA SER A 45 2.09 5.97 -31.22
C SER A 45 1.60 4.59 -30.79
N ASN A 46 0.46 4.15 -31.36
CA ASN A 46 -0.07 2.80 -31.12
C ASN A 46 0.82 1.68 -31.70
N THR A 47 1.76 2.02 -32.59
CA THR A 47 2.68 1.07 -33.22
C THR A 47 4.12 1.21 -32.72
N GLY A 48 4.40 2.15 -31.82
CA GLY A 48 5.74 2.34 -31.22
C GLY A 48 6.18 1.13 -30.40
N TRP A 49 7.47 1.04 -30.07
CA TRP A 49 7.98 -0.07 -29.28
C TRP A 49 7.41 -0.01 -27.86
N ILE A 50 6.99 -1.16 -27.34
CA ILE A 50 6.50 -1.26 -25.96
C ILE A 50 7.72 -1.41 -25.05
N ARG A 51 7.96 -0.41 -24.20
CA ARG A 51 9.00 -0.47 -23.16
C ARG A 51 8.58 -1.41 -22.05
N GLU A 52 7.35 -1.26 -21.58
CA GLU A 52 6.85 -1.94 -20.40
C GLU A 52 5.31 -1.97 -20.36
N ALA A 53 4.75 -2.90 -19.59
CA ALA A 53 3.35 -2.89 -19.17
C ALA A 53 3.22 -2.37 -17.73
N VAL A 54 2.48 -1.28 -17.54
CA VAL A 54 2.18 -0.69 -16.22
C VAL A 54 0.78 -1.08 -15.80
N ARG A 55 0.61 -1.54 -14.56
CA ARG A 55 -0.68 -2.03 -14.08
C ARG A 55 -1.69 -0.91 -13.91
N SER A 56 -2.97 -1.26 -14.01
CA SER A 56 -4.04 -0.39 -13.56
C SER A 56 -3.86 -0.04 -12.08
N LEU A 57 -4.34 1.15 -11.74
CA LEU A 57 -4.20 1.81 -10.44
C LEU A 57 -2.79 2.30 -10.09
N SER A 58 -1.76 2.00 -10.90
CA SER A 58 -0.45 2.66 -10.75
C SER A 58 -0.58 4.16 -10.92
N VAL A 59 0.07 4.92 -10.05
CA VAL A 59 0.20 6.38 -10.15
C VAL A 59 1.46 6.69 -10.95
N VAL A 60 1.30 7.49 -12.00
CA VAL A 60 2.38 7.98 -12.85
C VAL A 60 2.52 9.49 -12.72
N GLU A 61 3.74 9.99 -12.84
CA GLU A 61 4.04 11.42 -12.74
C GLU A 61 4.29 12.00 -14.13
N LEU A 62 3.64 13.11 -14.45
CA LEU A 62 3.91 13.85 -15.68
C LEU A 62 5.35 14.37 -15.67
N ASP A 63 6.07 14.24 -16.78
CA ASP A 63 7.30 15.00 -16.96
C ASP A 63 6.96 16.46 -17.32
N PRO A 64 7.27 17.46 -16.47
CA PRO A 64 6.98 18.85 -16.78
C PRO A 64 7.80 19.41 -17.95
N ALA A 65 8.86 18.71 -18.39
CA ALA A 65 9.74 19.14 -19.45
C ALA A 65 9.30 18.70 -20.86
N ASP A 66 8.39 17.73 -20.98
CA ASP A 66 7.93 17.22 -22.28
C ASP A 66 6.47 17.62 -22.55
N GLU A 67 6.26 18.28 -23.69
CA GLU A 67 4.94 18.64 -24.17
C GLU A 67 4.09 17.39 -24.41
N VAL A 68 2.82 17.45 -24.02
CA VAL A 68 1.82 16.46 -24.40
C VAL A 68 1.78 16.38 -25.92
N ALA A 69 2.24 15.26 -26.50
CA ALA A 69 2.11 14.99 -27.92
C ALA A 69 0.67 14.56 -28.22
N ASP A 70 -0.20 15.53 -28.54
CA ASP A 70 -1.64 15.35 -28.77
C ASP A 70 -2.36 14.67 -27.59
N ASP A 71 -2.66 13.37 -27.75
CA ASP A 71 -3.34 12.52 -26.76
C ASP A 71 -2.37 11.60 -26.00
N TRP A 72 -1.06 11.82 -26.11
CA TRP A 72 -0.05 11.04 -25.39
C TRP A 72 0.61 11.86 -24.29
N ILE A 73 0.74 11.23 -23.13
CA ILE A 73 1.34 11.82 -21.94
C ILE A 73 2.68 11.13 -21.73
N TYR A 74 3.77 11.92 -21.72
CA TYR A 74 5.07 11.43 -21.32
C TYR A 74 5.16 11.45 -19.79
N CYS A 75 5.28 10.28 -19.19
CA CYS A 75 5.21 10.13 -17.75
C CYS A 75 6.32 9.24 -17.22
N ARG A 76 6.74 9.53 -15.99
CA ARG A 76 7.52 8.63 -15.15
C ARG A 76 6.59 7.59 -14.55
N TYR A 77 6.85 6.32 -14.82
CA TYR A 77 6.00 5.20 -14.38
C TYR A 77 6.63 4.29 -13.33
N ARG A 78 7.92 4.49 -13.04
CA ARG A 78 8.60 3.96 -11.84
C ARG A 78 9.35 5.10 -11.18
N GLY A 79 9.41 5.10 -9.85
CA GLY A 79 9.87 6.23 -9.02
C GLY A 79 11.22 6.83 -9.42
N ARG A 80 11.51 8.02 -8.88
CA ARG A 80 12.62 8.92 -9.31
C ARG A 80 13.98 8.25 -9.50
N ALA A 81 14.29 7.24 -8.71
CA ALA A 81 15.59 6.57 -8.74
C ALA A 81 15.88 5.79 -10.04
N TYR A 82 14.85 5.33 -10.76
CA TYR A 82 15.02 4.61 -12.03
C TYR A 82 15.04 5.54 -13.23
N GLY A 83 14.30 6.65 -13.15
CA GLY A 83 14.14 7.54 -14.30
C GLY A 83 13.50 6.83 -15.50
N ASP A 84 12.60 5.88 -15.24
CA ASP A 84 11.88 5.17 -16.29
C ASP A 84 10.71 6.03 -16.76
N PHE A 85 10.86 6.59 -17.96
CA PHE A 85 9.86 7.42 -18.61
C PHE A 85 9.35 6.78 -19.90
N GLY A 86 8.15 7.15 -20.32
CA GLY A 86 7.60 6.77 -21.61
C GLY A 86 6.21 7.36 -21.84
N TYR A 87 5.68 7.12 -23.03
CA TYR A 87 4.39 7.62 -23.47
C TYR A 87 3.26 6.65 -23.11
N ILE A 88 2.21 7.20 -22.50
CA ILE A 88 0.93 6.52 -22.25
C ILE A 88 -0.18 7.36 -22.89
N HIS A 89 -1.12 6.69 -23.57
CA HIS A 89 -2.26 7.38 -24.16
C HIS A 89 -3.19 7.93 -23.06
N ARG A 90 -3.55 9.21 -23.14
CA ARG A 90 -4.37 9.95 -22.18
C ARG A 90 -5.70 9.26 -21.87
N SER A 91 -6.31 8.57 -22.82
CA SER A 91 -7.56 7.83 -22.59
C SER A 91 -7.43 6.69 -21.57
N ARG A 92 -6.21 6.32 -21.19
CA ARG A 92 -5.91 5.29 -20.18
C ARG A 92 -5.46 5.90 -18.84
N LEU A 93 -5.60 7.21 -18.70
CA LEU A 93 -5.13 7.97 -17.55
C LEU A 93 -6.27 8.81 -16.98
N THR A 94 -6.42 8.75 -15.66
CA THR A 94 -7.33 9.61 -14.91
C THR A 94 -6.50 10.63 -14.12
N PRO A 95 -6.73 11.95 -14.31
CA PRO A 95 -6.06 12.98 -13.52
C PRO A 95 -6.24 12.79 -12.01
N VAL A 96 -5.15 12.98 -11.25
CA VAL A 96 -5.22 13.14 -9.80
C VAL A 96 -5.47 14.61 -9.48
N ASP A 97 -6.36 14.90 -8.54
CA ASP A 97 -6.63 16.28 -8.14
C ASP A 97 -5.39 16.93 -7.47
N PRO A 98 -5.26 18.26 -7.52
CA PRO A 98 -4.05 18.95 -7.05
C PRO A 98 -3.71 18.72 -5.57
N VAL A 99 -4.72 18.50 -4.70
CA VAL A 99 -4.49 18.30 -3.27
C VAL A 99 -3.89 16.92 -3.04
N THR A 100 -4.51 15.89 -3.61
CA THR A 100 -4.00 14.51 -3.55
C THR A 100 -2.62 14.40 -4.21
N ALA A 101 -2.43 15.04 -5.37
CA ALA A 101 -1.15 15.09 -6.07
C ALA A 101 -0.02 15.67 -5.20
N ALA A 102 -0.29 16.76 -4.46
CA ALA A 102 0.70 17.35 -3.56
C ALA A 102 1.08 16.42 -2.40
N LEU A 103 0.12 15.65 -1.86
CA LEU A 103 0.38 14.66 -0.82
C LEU A 103 1.17 13.45 -1.36
N ILE A 104 0.84 12.96 -2.56
CA ILE A 104 1.62 11.90 -3.22
C ILE A 104 3.06 12.35 -3.40
N ALA A 105 3.30 13.56 -3.93
CA ALA A 105 4.64 14.11 -4.09
C ALA A 105 5.39 14.19 -2.75
N LYS A 106 4.75 14.73 -1.71
CA LYS A 106 5.31 14.82 -0.36
C LYS A 106 5.81 13.45 0.13
N TYR A 107 4.97 12.41 0.05
CA TYR A 107 5.29 11.10 0.61
C TYR A 107 6.25 10.29 -0.26
N ALA A 108 6.06 10.32 -1.58
CA ALA A 108 6.97 9.66 -2.50
C ALA A 108 8.40 10.18 -2.36
N GLU A 109 8.57 11.50 -2.15
CA GLU A 109 9.88 12.11 -1.94
C GLU A 109 10.46 11.86 -0.54
N SER A 110 9.66 11.97 0.53
CA SER A 110 10.18 11.90 1.89
C SER A 110 10.59 10.49 2.34
N GLU A 111 9.88 9.48 1.85
CA GLU A 111 10.00 8.09 2.34
C GLU A 111 10.70 7.17 1.32
N SER A 112 11.29 7.75 0.27
CA SER A 112 11.97 7.00 -0.80
C SER A 112 11.07 5.90 -1.40
N TYR A 113 9.78 6.18 -1.57
CA TYR A 113 8.89 5.23 -2.24
C TYR A 113 9.10 5.26 -3.75
N TYR A 114 9.06 4.08 -4.34
CA TYR A 114 9.34 3.86 -5.75
C TYR A 114 8.07 3.66 -6.55
N GLU A 115 7.05 3.05 -5.95
CA GLU A 115 5.78 2.83 -6.60
C GLU A 115 4.66 3.35 -5.70
N VAL A 116 3.71 4.03 -6.33
CA VAL A 116 2.49 4.49 -5.69
C VAL A 116 1.33 3.93 -6.48
N TYR A 117 0.34 3.38 -5.78
CA TYR A 117 -0.86 2.82 -6.37
C TYR A 117 -2.07 3.45 -5.69
N ALA A 118 -3.08 3.82 -6.47
CA ALA A 118 -4.43 3.91 -5.92
C ALA A 118 -4.83 2.53 -5.41
N PHE A 119 -5.38 2.44 -4.20
CA PHE A 119 -5.67 1.15 -3.59
C PHE A 119 -6.81 0.43 -4.31
N SER A 120 -7.87 1.16 -4.63
CA SER A 120 -9.01 0.68 -5.41
C SER A 120 -9.72 1.87 -6.05
N ALA A 121 -10.34 1.67 -7.22
CA ALA A 121 -11.19 2.69 -7.84
C ALA A 121 -12.39 3.08 -6.97
N GLU A 122 -12.85 2.18 -6.08
CA GLU A 122 -13.95 2.42 -5.15
C GLU A 122 -13.51 3.19 -3.89
N MET A 123 -12.19 3.35 -3.69
CA MET A 123 -11.59 3.99 -2.52
C MET A 123 -10.59 5.07 -2.95
N PRO A 124 -11.05 6.16 -3.57
CA PRO A 124 -10.18 7.16 -4.22
C PRO A 124 -9.26 7.93 -3.27
N GLY A 125 -9.44 7.79 -1.96
CA GLY A 125 -8.58 8.38 -0.93
C GLY A 125 -7.43 7.49 -0.47
N LEU A 126 -7.48 6.19 -0.77
CA LEU A 126 -6.50 5.22 -0.27
C LEU A 126 -5.40 4.98 -1.29
N PHE A 127 -4.16 5.12 -0.85
CA PHE A 127 -2.98 4.91 -1.67
C PHE A 127 -2.01 3.97 -0.99
N LEU A 128 -1.47 3.02 -1.75
CA LEU A 128 -0.39 2.15 -1.37
C LEU A 128 0.93 2.75 -1.85
N PHE A 129 1.88 2.89 -0.95
CA PHE A 129 3.24 3.35 -1.19
C PHE A 129 4.19 2.17 -0.95
N ARG A 130 5.13 1.93 -1.87
CA ARG A 130 6.03 0.78 -1.83
C ARG A 130 7.48 1.17 -2.08
N THR A 131 8.41 0.63 -1.29
CA THR A 131 9.85 0.83 -1.46
C THR A 131 10.44 -0.13 -2.50
N PHE A 132 11.70 0.12 -2.91
CA PHE A 132 12.34 -0.55 -4.04
C PHE A 132 12.63 -2.04 -3.84
N ASP A 133 12.98 -2.41 -2.62
CA ASP A 133 13.25 -3.80 -2.27
C ASP A 133 11.96 -4.55 -1.88
N ASP A 134 10.79 -3.97 -2.22
CA ASP A 134 9.48 -4.50 -1.92
C ASP A 134 9.27 -4.76 -0.42
N SER A 135 10.13 -4.18 0.40
CA SER A 135 10.30 -4.58 1.79
C SER A 135 9.40 -3.78 2.70
N ASP A 136 9.16 -2.51 2.37
CA ASP A 136 8.27 -1.66 3.12
C ASP A 136 7.07 -1.28 2.25
N MET A 137 5.89 -1.42 2.84
CA MET A 137 4.67 -0.93 2.23
C MET A 137 3.84 -0.14 3.24
N THR A 138 3.24 0.94 2.78
CA THR A 138 2.37 1.77 3.60
C THR A 138 1.08 2.05 2.84
N VAL A 139 -0.07 1.77 3.45
CA VAL A 139 -1.36 2.26 2.97
C VAL A 139 -1.73 3.50 3.75
N ARG A 140 -1.97 4.59 3.03
CA ARG A 140 -2.35 5.88 3.59
C ARG A 140 -3.70 6.33 3.06
N ASP A 141 -4.53 6.85 3.94
CA ASP A 141 -5.70 7.65 3.57
C ASP A 141 -5.27 9.10 3.39
N LEU A 142 -5.19 9.54 2.14
CA LEU A 142 -4.79 10.92 1.81
C LEU A 142 -5.91 11.93 2.09
N THR A 143 -7.14 11.51 2.36
CA THR A 143 -8.24 12.43 2.68
C THR A 143 -8.17 12.96 4.11
N CYS A 144 -7.60 12.18 5.04
CA CYS A 144 -7.35 12.56 6.43
C CYS A 144 -5.85 12.57 6.80
N ASP A 145 -4.98 12.27 5.85
CA ASP A 145 -3.53 12.17 6.02
C ASP A 145 -3.08 11.13 7.07
N GLU A 146 -3.73 9.97 7.09
CA GLU A 146 -3.53 8.92 8.10
C GLU A 146 -2.88 7.67 7.51
N ILE A 147 -1.88 7.12 8.21
CA ILE A 147 -1.34 5.79 7.91
C ILE A 147 -2.31 4.75 8.47
N LEU A 148 -2.94 3.96 7.61
CA LEU A 148 -3.86 2.89 8.01
C LEU A 148 -3.14 1.57 8.21
N PHE A 149 -2.11 1.33 7.39
CA PHE A 149 -1.31 0.13 7.41
C PHE A 149 0.13 0.49 7.09
N SER A 150 1.07 -0.06 7.85
CA SER A 150 2.49 -0.01 7.53
C SER A 150 3.06 -1.38 7.87
N GLY A 151 3.65 -2.03 6.87
CA GLY A 151 4.33 -3.31 7.01
C GLY A 151 5.81 -3.13 6.71
N ASP A 152 6.65 -3.70 7.57
CA ASP A 152 8.09 -3.83 7.33
C ASP A 152 8.41 -5.18 6.65
N GLN A 153 9.69 -5.36 6.29
CA GLN A 153 10.32 -6.43 5.50
C GLN A 153 9.93 -7.90 5.84
N MET A 154 9.11 -8.15 6.85
CA MET A 154 8.90 -9.48 7.44
C MET A 154 7.78 -10.31 6.82
N THR A 155 7.04 -9.81 5.83
CA THR A 155 6.11 -10.66 5.09
C THR A 155 6.80 -11.18 3.84
N ASN A 156 7.40 -12.36 3.96
CA ASN A 156 8.38 -12.90 3.02
C ASN A 156 8.04 -12.84 1.53
N PHE A 157 6.78 -12.68 1.10
CA PHE A 157 6.46 -12.35 -0.29
C PHE A 157 5.12 -11.60 -0.33
N PRO A 158 5.10 -10.26 -0.45
CA PRO A 158 3.86 -9.56 -0.76
C PRO A 158 3.42 -9.95 -2.18
N HIS A 159 2.24 -10.53 -2.31
CA HIS A 159 1.48 -10.48 -3.57
C HIS A 159 0.56 -9.26 -3.43
N PRO A 160 1.06 -8.04 -3.73
CA PRO A 160 0.82 -6.90 -2.85
C PRO A 160 -0.61 -6.39 -2.88
N VAL A 161 -1.33 -6.55 -3.99
CA VAL A 161 -2.74 -6.18 -4.09
C VAL A 161 -3.42 -7.04 -5.15
N TRP A 162 -4.47 -7.76 -4.78
CA TRP A 162 -5.43 -8.32 -5.73
C TRP A 162 -6.78 -7.65 -5.53
N GLY A 163 -7.13 -6.73 -6.43
CA GLY A 163 -8.32 -5.91 -6.30
C GLY A 163 -8.19 -4.94 -5.12
N ASP A 164 -8.98 -5.16 -4.08
CA ASP A 164 -9.07 -4.37 -2.86
C ASP A 164 -8.43 -5.07 -1.64
N THR A 165 -7.60 -6.08 -1.86
CA THR A 165 -7.08 -6.92 -0.77
C THR A 165 -5.55 -6.94 -0.78
N ILE A 166 -4.94 -6.69 0.38
CA ILE A 166 -3.52 -6.94 0.61
C ILE A 166 -3.38 -8.34 1.21
N SER A 167 -2.66 -9.21 0.53
CA SER A 167 -2.47 -10.60 0.97
C SER A 167 -1.04 -10.83 1.41
N PHE A 168 -0.90 -11.30 2.64
CA PHE A 168 0.35 -11.81 3.19
C PHE A 168 0.21 -13.30 3.48
N TYR A 169 1.31 -14.03 3.44
CA TYR A 169 1.35 -15.36 3.99
C TYR A 169 2.48 -15.51 5.00
N CYS A 170 2.19 -16.30 6.02
CA CYS A 170 3.14 -16.76 7.00
C CYS A 170 3.12 -18.29 7.00
N LEU A 171 4.25 -18.93 7.26
CA LEU A 171 4.29 -20.37 7.49
C LEU A 171 3.84 -20.66 8.92
N TYR A 172 2.70 -21.36 9.05
CA TYR A 172 2.10 -21.73 10.34
C TYR A 172 2.09 -23.26 10.51
N PHE A 173 2.45 -23.74 11.69
CA PHE A 173 2.43 -25.17 12.01
C PHE A 173 1.10 -25.55 12.65
N ALA A 174 0.33 -26.38 11.95
CA ALA A 174 -0.97 -26.84 12.44
C ALA A 174 -0.87 -28.01 13.44
N ASN A 175 0.26 -28.74 13.49
CA ASN A 175 0.38 -29.96 14.29
C ASN A 175 1.81 -30.19 14.84
N VAL A 176 1.93 -30.30 16.17
CA VAL A 176 3.21 -30.39 16.89
C VAL A 176 3.69 -31.84 17.06
N THR A 177 2.81 -32.82 16.86
CA THR A 177 3.12 -34.24 17.11
C THR A 177 3.76 -34.97 15.94
N ASP A 178 3.80 -34.35 14.76
CA ASP A 178 4.41 -34.94 13.58
C ASP A 178 5.21 -33.87 12.80
N PRO A 179 6.56 -33.87 12.93
CA PRO A 179 7.46 -32.97 12.19
C PRO A 179 7.33 -33.08 10.66
N GLN A 180 6.74 -34.17 10.14
CA GLN A 180 6.45 -34.35 8.72
C GLN A 180 5.06 -33.87 8.31
N SER A 181 4.19 -33.53 9.26
CA SER A 181 2.86 -32.95 9.00
C SER A 181 2.93 -31.45 8.71
N CYS A 182 3.56 -31.17 7.58
CA CYS A 182 3.37 -30.07 6.64
C CYS A 182 3.09 -28.68 7.24
N LEU A 183 4.08 -27.78 7.07
CA LEU A 183 3.88 -26.34 6.99
C LEU A 183 2.55 -26.02 6.29
N ARG A 184 1.60 -25.43 7.02
CA ARG A 184 0.38 -24.91 6.39
C ARG A 184 0.56 -23.41 6.22
N PRO A 185 0.43 -22.87 5.01
CA PRO A 185 0.42 -21.43 4.85
C PRO A 185 -0.79 -20.87 5.61
N LEU A 186 -0.55 -19.88 6.45
CA LEU A 186 -1.55 -18.99 7.01
C LEU A 186 -1.55 -17.73 6.17
N PHE A 187 -2.61 -17.52 5.42
CA PHE A 187 -2.82 -16.31 4.63
C PHE A 187 -3.55 -15.28 5.48
N ALA A 188 -3.00 -14.08 5.58
CA ALA A 188 -3.61 -12.91 6.19
C ALA A 188 -4.02 -11.95 5.07
N HIS A 189 -5.33 -11.81 4.85
CA HIS A 189 -5.90 -10.91 3.87
C HIS A 189 -6.39 -9.65 4.59
N TYR A 190 -5.69 -8.54 4.42
CA TYR A 190 -6.11 -7.25 4.93
C TYR A 190 -7.06 -6.62 3.93
N LYS A 191 -8.27 -6.35 4.39
CA LYS A 191 -9.35 -5.78 3.59
C LYS A 191 -9.75 -4.43 4.17
N PRO A 192 -9.72 -3.37 3.37
CA PRO A 192 -10.19 -2.08 3.82
C PRO A 192 -11.71 -2.13 4.01
N TYR A 193 -12.21 -1.33 4.93
CA TYR A 193 -13.62 -1.03 5.07
C TYR A 193 -13.79 0.44 5.40
N ARG A 194 -14.96 0.98 5.05
CA ARG A 194 -15.31 2.36 5.37
C ARG A 194 -16.06 2.39 6.70
N LYS A 195 -15.56 3.17 7.66
CA LYS A 195 -16.22 3.43 8.94
C LYS A 195 -17.46 4.32 8.75
N PRO A 196 -18.39 4.35 9.73
CA PRO A 196 -19.57 5.22 9.68
C PRO A 196 -19.26 6.71 9.56
N ASP A 197 -18.09 7.17 10.02
CA ASP A 197 -17.63 8.56 9.91
C ASP A 197 -17.05 8.91 8.52
N GLY A 198 -16.96 7.93 7.63
CA GLY A 198 -16.46 8.08 6.27
C GLY A 198 -14.96 7.80 6.10
N SER A 199 -14.19 7.67 7.19
CA SER A 199 -12.78 7.26 7.16
C SER A 199 -12.64 5.77 6.85
N TYR A 200 -11.43 5.34 6.49
CA TYR A 200 -11.14 3.93 6.23
C TYR A 200 -10.36 3.28 7.40
N ASP A 201 -10.40 1.96 7.45
CA ASP A 201 -9.59 1.11 8.31
C ASP A 201 -9.53 -0.31 7.71
N PHE A 202 -8.75 -1.20 8.31
CA PHE A 202 -8.58 -2.58 7.85
C PHE A 202 -9.11 -3.59 8.86
N TYR A 203 -9.77 -4.62 8.33
CA TYR A 203 -9.96 -5.88 9.03
C TYR A 203 -9.14 -6.97 8.33
N THR A 204 -8.92 -8.09 9.02
CA THR A 204 -8.13 -9.19 8.45
C THR A 204 -8.95 -10.47 8.32
N GLU A 205 -8.81 -11.19 7.22
CA GLU A 205 -9.30 -12.57 7.09
C GLU A 205 -8.11 -13.52 7.14
N LEU A 206 -8.17 -14.50 8.03
CA LEU A 206 -7.12 -15.50 8.20
C LEU A 206 -7.56 -16.84 7.65
N LEU A 207 -6.77 -17.38 6.71
CA LEU A 207 -7.09 -18.61 5.98
C LEU A 207 -5.89 -19.58 6.00
N PRO A 208 -6.05 -20.82 6.50
CA PRO A 208 -7.21 -21.30 7.25
C PRO A 208 -7.32 -20.59 8.61
N ALA A 209 -8.46 -20.73 9.28
CA ALA A 209 -8.62 -20.22 10.63
C ALA A 209 -7.52 -20.80 11.56
N PRO A 210 -6.84 -19.96 12.36
CA PRO A 210 -5.87 -20.42 13.35
C PRO A 210 -6.43 -21.48 14.29
N ARG A 211 -5.57 -22.38 14.74
CA ARG A 211 -5.93 -23.37 15.75
C ARG A 211 -6.19 -22.67 17.08
N THR A 212 -7.20 -23.16 17.80
CA THR A 212 -7.48 -22.77 19.19
C THR A 212 -7.49 -24.00 20.09
N VAL A 213 -7.27 -23.78 21.38
CA VAL A 213 -7.38 -24.76 22.46
C VAL A 213 -8.33 -24.26 23.54
N PHE A 214 -8.67 -25.10 24.52
CA PHE A 214 -9.41 -24.65 25.70
C PHE A 214 -8.59 -23.62 26.49
N ARG A 215 -9.29 -22.68 27.14
CA ARG A 215 -8.66 -21.55 27.82
C ARG A 215 -7.72 -21.98 28.95
N GLU A 216 -8.06 -23.05 29.66
CA GLU A 216 -7.22 -23.63 30.71
C GLU A 216 -5.89 -24.14 30.14
N GLU A 217 -5.91 -24.74 28.94
CA GLU A 217 -4.71 -25.23 28.28
C GLU A 217 -3.86 -24.07 27.75
N ALA A 218 -4.49 -23.05 27.16
CA ALA A 218 -3.80 -21.82 26.76
C ALA A 218 -3.07 -21.17 27.95
N ARG A 219 -3.69 -21.14 29.14
CA ARG A 219 -3.06 -20.59 30.34
C ARG A 219 -1.88 -21.43 30.82
N ARG A 220 -1.97 -22.77 30.72
CA ARG A 220 -0.85 -23.67 31.04
C ARG A 220 0.34 -23.42 30.13
N ILE A 221 0.10 -23.24 28.83
CA ILE A 221 1.14 -22.89 27.86
C ILE A 221 1.88 -21.62 28.28
N VAL A 222 1.13 -20.54 28.55
CA VAL A 222 1.67 -19.24 28.99
C VAL A 222 2.49 -19.38 30.27
N ASN A 223 1.95 -20.06 31.29
CA ASN A 223 2.65 -20.24 32.57
C ASN A 223 3.95 -21.06 32.44
N ARG A 224 3.92 -22.16 31.68
CA ARG A 224 5.10 -23.00 31.40
C ARG A 224 6.24 -22.16 30.80
N LEU A 225 5.91 -21.28 29.84
CA LEU A 225 6.91 -20.47 29.14
C LEU A 225 7.39 -19.26 29.94
N ARG A 226 6.58 -18.74 30.87
CA ARG A 226 7.04 -17.75 31.85
C ARG A 226 8.15 -18.32 32.74
N GLU A 227 7.94 -19.53 33.24
CA GLU A 227 8.86 -20.22 34.16
C GLU A 227 10.15 -20.70 33.48
N GLN A 228 10.15 -20.85 32.16
CA GLN A 228 11.32 -21.24 31.38
C GLN A 228 12.40 -20.14 31.38
N SER A 229 13.62 -20.51 31.78
CA SER A 229 14.78 -19.61 31.84
C SER A 229 15.55 -19.51 30.51
N SER A 230 15.35 -20.45 29.59
CA SER A 230 15.94 -20.43 28.25
C SER A 230 15.13 -19.60 27.26
N TYR A 231 15.76 -19.30 26.13
CA TYR A 231 15.10 -18.74 24.95
C TYR A 231 13.90 -19.60 24.54
N PRO A 232 12.78 -18.99 24.10
CA PRO A 232 11.70 -19.76 23.49
C PRO A 232 12.26 -20.45 22.24
N SER A 233 12.01 -21.73 22.13
CA SER A 233 12.21 -22.44 20.88
C SER A 233 11.19 -21.96 19.84
N TYR A 234 11.44 -22.30 18.58
CA TYR A 234 10.47 -22.08 17.51
C TYR A 234 9.07 -22.63 17.85
N TRP A 235 9.00 -23.80 18.51
CA TRP A 235 7.75 -24.43 18.92
C TRP A 235 7.02 -23.67 20.03
N ASP A 236 7.78 -23.04 20.93
CA ASP A 236 7.22 -22.22 22.00
C ASP A 236 6.51 -20.98 21.43
N ILE A 237 7.05 -20.40 20.35
CA ILE A 237 6.45 -19.25 19.66
C ILE A 237 5.10 -19.62 19.02
N ILE A 238 5.00 -20.81 18.41
CA ILE A 238 3.74 -21.33 17.84
C ILE A 238 2.69 -21.61 18.94
N ASP A 239 3.13 -22.19 20.05
CA ASP A 239 2.27 -22.45 21.21
C ASP A 239 1.72 -21.12 21.79
N LEU A 240 2.55 -20.07 21.86
CA LEU A 240 2.12 -18.73 22.27
C LEU A 240 1.09 -18.13 21.30
N PHE A 241 1.29 -18.27 20.00
CA PHE A 241 0.28 -17.85 19.01
C PHE A 241 -1.06 -18.58 19.19
N THR A 242 -1.00 -19.89 19.43
CA THR A 242 -2.20 -20.72 19.68
C THR A 242 -2.90 -20.29 20.97
N ALA A 243 -2.15 -20.02 22.04
CA ALA A 243 -2.69 -19.53 23.31
C ALA A 243 -3.35 -18.15 23.15
N TYR A 244 -2.71 -17.24 22.40
CA TYR A 244 -3.25 -15.93 22.08
C TYR A 244 -4.56 -16.03 21.29
N CYS A 245 -4.58 -16.88 20.25
CA CYS A 245 -5.79 -17.12 19.46
C CYS A 245 -6.94 -17.70 20.29
N SER A 246 -6.60 -18.38 21.39
CA SER A 246 -7.54 -18.97 22.35
C SER A 246 -7.98 -18.02 23.47
N GLY A 247 -7.53 -16.76 23.44
CA GLY A 247 -7.97 -15.68 24.35
C GLY A 247 -7.04 -15.39 25.54
N GLU A 248 -5.87 -16.03 25.63
CA GLU A 248 -4.88 -15.69 26.66
C GLU A 248 -3.91 -14.62 26.12
N VAL A 249 -4.33 -13.36 26.23
CA VAL A 249 -3.62 -12.19 25.66
C VAL A 249 -2.20 -12.00 26.19
N GLU A 250 -1.89 -12.49 27.39
CA GLU A 250 -0.55 -12.45 27.99
C GLU A 250 0.52 -13.19 27.16
N ALA A 251 0.11 -14.08 26.26
CA ALA A 251 1.04 -14.73 25.33
C ALA A 251 1.80 -13.71 24.45
N TYR A 252 1.17 -12.56 24.16
CA TYR A 252 1.78 -11.48 23.41
C TYR A 252 2.97 -10.86 24.16
N ASP A 253 2.80 -10.59 25.45
CA ASP A 253 3.84 -9.98 26.30
C ASP A 253 5.07 -10.88 26.47
N ILE A 254 4.86 -12.20 26.47
CA ILE A 254 5.96 -13.17 26.53
C ILE A 254 6.82 -13.09 25.27
N LEU A 255 6.21 -12.98 24.09
CA LEU A 255 6.96 -12.85 22.83
C LEU A 255 7.77 -11.54 22.79
N LEU A 256 7.21 -10.44 23.29
CA LEU A 256 7.91 -9.15 23.35
C LEU A 256 9.03 -9.11 24.39
N GLY A 257 8.84 -9.78 25.53
CA GLY A 257 9.71 -9.62 26.71
C GLY A 257 10.85 -10.63 26.82
N LYS A 258 10.86 -11.70 26.02
CA LYS A 258 11.94 -12.70 26.07
C LYS A 258 13.11 -12.26 25.19
N PRO A 259 14.36 -12.41 25.64
CA PRO A 259 15.50 -12.24 24.76
C PRO A 259 15.38 -13.25 23.60
N CYS A 260 15.91 -12.90 22.43
CA CYS A 260 16.01 -13.76 21.24
C CYS A 260 17.44 -13.72 20.68
N ASP A 261 17.85 -14.77 19.97
CA ASP A 261 18.97 -14.65 19.04
C ASP A 261 18.48 -14.06 17.71
N ALA A 262 19.41 -13.63 16.85
CA ALA A 262 19.07 -12.97 15.60
C ALA A 262 18.18 -13.82 14.66
N ALA A 263 18.28 -15.15 14.70
CA ALA A 263 17.47 -16.03 13.87
C ALA A 263 16.02 -16.11 14.39
N LEU A 264 15.84 -16.14 15.71
CA LEU A 264 14.52 -16.17 16.34
C LEU A 264 13.79 -14.83 16.30
N CYS A 265 14.51 -13.70 16.26
CA CYS A 265 13.86 -12.40 16.26
C CYS A 265 12.98 -12.19 15.01
N THR A 266 13.35 -12.72 13.84
CA THR A 266 12.52 -12.70 12.63
C THR A 266 11.23 -13.52 12.80
N GLU A 267 11.32 -14.69 13.43
CA GLU A 267 10.16 -15.55 13.69
C GLU A 267 9.20 -14.94 14.72
N ILE A 268 9.75 -14.31 15.76
CA ILE A 268 8.96 -13.56 16.75
C ILE A 268 8.23 -12.40 16.07
N GLY A 269 8.93 -11.60 15.25
CA GLY A 269 8.31 -10.51 14.51
C GLY A 269 7.19 -10.98 13.58
N THR A 270 7.40 -12.10 12.90
CA THR A 270 6.39 -12.74 12.05
C THR A 270 5.17 -13.17 12.86
N MET A 271 5.35 -13.79 14.04
CA MET A 271 4.23 -14.19 14.90
C MET A 271 3.51 -13.01 15.55
N LEU A 272 4.21 -11.95 15.94
CA LEU A 272 3.57 -10.73 16.43
C LEU A 272 2.67 -10.11 15.37
N SER A 273 3.13 -10.10 14.11
CA SER A 273 2.32 -9.67 12.96
C SER A 273 1.09 -10.57 12.75
N ALA A 274 1.24 -11.89 12.89
CA ALA A 274 0.12 -12.83 12.84
C ALA A 274 -0.87 -12.63 14.01
N MET A 275 -0.41 -12.30 15.21
CA MET A 275 -1.26 -11.97 16.36
C MET A 275 -2.05 -10.68 16.11
N ASP A 276 -1.42 -9.65 15.53
CA ASP A 276 -2.12 -8.42 15.15
C ASP A 276 -3.18 -8.69 14.07
N ALA A 277 -2.84 -9.47 13.05
CA ALA A 277 -3.78 -9.94 12.04
C ALA A 277 -4.98 -10.68 12.68
N TRP A 278 -4.74 -11.56 13.66
CA TRP A 278 -5.82 -12.25 14.37
C TRP A 278 -6.69 -11.28 15.17
N ARG A 279 -6.10 -10.31 15.86
CA ARG A 279 -6.82 -9.27 16.58
C ARG A 279 -7.72 -8.47 15.64
N ARG A 280 -7.19 -8.03 14.50
CA ARG A 280 -7.93 -7.29 13.45
C ARG A 280 -9.00 -8.15 12.80
N SER A 281 -8.85 -9.47 12.76
CA SER A 281 -9.91 -10.36 12.25
C SER A 281 -11.20 -10.30 13.06
N LYS A 282 -11.14 -9.83 14.31
CA LYS A 282 -12.30 -9.61 15.16
C LYS A 282 -13.04 -8.30 14.86
N LEU A 283 -12.45 -7.43 14.04
CA LEU A 283 -13.03 -6.16 13.60
C LEU A 283 -13.87 -6.30 12.32
N LYS A 284 -14.03 -7.52 11.79
CA LYS A 284 -14.76 -7.76 10.54
C LYS A 284 -16.13 -7.06 10.59
N PRO A 285 -16.41 -6.09 9.71
CA PRO A 285 -17.70 -5.42 9.67
C PRO A 285 -18.82 -6.43 9.48
N LEU A 286 -19.95 -6.21 10.16
CA LEU A 286 -21.14 -6.99 9.87
C LEU A 286 -21.60 -6.66 8.43
N PRO A 287 -22.01 -7.68 7.65
CA PRO A 287 -22.51 -7.48 6.30
C PRO A 287 -23.77 -6.61 6.26
#